data_AF-A0A9D6L7R6-F1
#
_entry.id   AF-A0A9D6L7R6-F1
#
_cell.length_a   1.000
_cell.length_b   1.000
_cell.length_c   1.000
_cell.angle_alpha   90.00
_cell.angle_beta   90.00
_cell.angle_gamma   90.00
#
_symmetry.space_group_name_H-M   'P 1'
#
loop_
_entity.id
_entity.type
_entity.pdbx_description
1 polymer ?
#
loop_
_entity_poly.entity_id
_entity_poly.type
_entity_poly.pdbx_seq_one_letter_code
_entity_poly.pdbx_strand_id
1 'polypeptide(L)'
;MSGGHAARWVGIAAALAVLSSCAYYNTYYLARKYYMAATDGLPYPVDKTQPGQAGNFQKAADLSKKVVVEYSKSKWADDAYLLWARALLGKEDPLQTIIMLQDFERRFPASALRNESTFYLGVAMRQARKYREALVPLDEFIAKAPRHDLIPYAHLERARALMALQEPGAAAAAAGQVIDRYPNSVLVDQARAIRAEGLLAGGDPARARADFQALGADARTDDDRFEFLLREADCLESARDYGSELALLNDAIAHQVAPPPVLPGQPMVITAGSGADRYGRLELRIGTAKLLSGKNDEALADF
;
A
#
# COMPACT_ATOMS: atom_id res chain seq x y z
N MET A 1 -17.60 -56.62 -37.56
CA MET A 1 -18.32 -55.93 -36.45
C MET A 1 -17.34 -55.26 -35.47
N SER A 2 -16.46 -54.35 -35.92
CA SER A 2 -15.39 -53.76 -35.07
C SER A 2 -15.54 -52.25 -34.79
N GLY A 3 -16.37 -51.51 -35.54
CA GLY A 3 -16.47 -50.04 -35.45
C GLY A 3 -17.25 -49.46 -34.26
N GLY A 4 -18.13 -50.23 -33.62
CA GLY A 4 -19.03 -49.71 -32.56
C GLY A 4 -18.35 -49.44 -31.22
N HIS A 5 -17.28 -50.18 -30.90
CA HIS A 5 -16.53 -49.98 -29.65
C HIS A 5 -15.63 -48.75 -29.73
N ALA A 6 -14.98 -48.51 -30.87
CA ALA A 6 -14.15 -47.33 -31.08
C ALA A 6 -14.96 -46.03 -30.98
N ALA A 7 -16.16 -45.97 -31.59
CA ALA A 7 -17.04 -44.81 -31.52
C ALA A 7 -17.55 -44.52 -30.09
N ARG A 8 -17.86 -45.55 -29.28
CA ARG A 8 -18.22 -45.40 -27.87
C ARG A 8 -17.08 -44.87 -27.01
N TRP A 9 -15.85 -45.35 -27.22
CA TRP A 9 -14.68 -44.86 -26.50
C TRP A 9 -14.32 -43.43 -26.89
N VAL A 10 -14.46 -43.06 -28.16
CA VAL A 10 -14.29 -41.69 -28.64
C VAL A 10 -15.35 -40.76 -28.02
N GLY A 11 -16.62 -41.18 -27.95
CA GLY A 11 -17.69 -40.41 -27.32
C GLY A 11 -17.51 -40.21 -25.81
N ILE A 12 -17.06 -41.25 -25.08
CA ILE A 12 -16.77 -41.16 -23.64
C ILE A 12 -15.54 -40.26 -23.39
N ALA A 13 -14.49 -40.38 -24.21
CA ALA A 13 -13.31 -39.53 -24.11
C ALA A 13 -13.64 -38.06 -24.41
N ALA A 14 -14.49 -37.79 -25.41
CA ALA A 14 -14.97 -36.44 -25.72
C ALA A 14 -15.82 -35.85 -24.58
N ALA A 15 -16.73 -36.64 -23.99
CA ALA A 15 -17.54 -36.19 -22.86
C ALA A 15 -16.69 -35.90 -21.60
N LEU A 16 -15.68 -36.73 -21.31
CA LEU A 16 -14.72 -36.48 -20.22
C LEU A 16 -13.84 -35.25 -20.47
N ALA A 17 -13.45 -35.00 -21.72
CA ALA A 17 -12.72 -33.79 -22.11
C ALA A 17 -13.57 -32.52 -21.94
N VAL A 18 -14.87 -32.57 -22.28
CA VAL A 18 -15.79 -31.43 -22.10
C VAL A 18 -16.08 -31.18 -20.60
N LEU A 19 -16.33 -32.23 -19.82
CA LEU A 19 -16.60 -32.10 -18.38
C LEU A 19 -15.38 -31.57 -17.60
N SER A 20 -14.17 -32.03 -17.95
CA SER A 20 -12.93 -31.48 -17.38
C SER A 20 -12.70 -30.03 -17.80
N SER A 21 -13.10 -29.63 -19.00
CA SER A 21 -13.01 -28.24 -19.47
C SER A 21 -13.86 -27.25 -18.67
N CYS A 22 -15.06 -27.66 -18.26
CA CYS A 22 -15.94 -26.88 -17.41
C CYS A 22 -15.45 -26.83 -15.96
N ALA A 23 -14.88 -27.93 -15.45
CA ALA A 23 -14.45 -28.04 -14.06
C ALA A 23 -13.26 -27.12 -13.73
N TYR A 24 -12.22 -27.06 -14.58
CA TYR A 24 -11.08 -26.17 -14.33
C TYR A 24 -11.46 -24.69 -14.51
N TYR A 25 -12.31 -24.38 -15.48
CA TYR A 25 -12.80 -23.02 -15.72
C TYR A 25 -13.57 -22.53 -14.49
N ASN A 26 -14.53 -23.31 -14.00
CA ASN A 26 -15.29 -22.95 -12.81
C ASN A 26 -14.39 -22.78 -11.57
N THR A 27 -13.34 -23.61 -11.44
CA THR A 27 -12.41 -23.54 -10.30
C THR A 27 -11.57 -22.26 -10.32
N TYR A 28 -10.97 -21.91 -11.47
CA TYR A 28 -10.16 -20.69 -11.60
C TYR A 28 -10.99 -19.43 -11.39
N TYR A 29 -12.16 -19.32 -12.01
CA TYR A 29 -13.01 -18.13 -11.85
C TYR A 29 -13.53 -17.98 -10.42
N LEU A 30 -13.78 -19.09 -9.73
CA LEU A 30 -14.11 -19.05 -8.32
C LEU A 30 -12.93 -18.57 -7.47
N ALA A 31 -11.71 -19.01 -7.77
CA ALA A 31 -10.49 -18.51 -7.11
C ALA A 31 -10.36 -16.99 -7.30
N ARG A 32 -10.52 -16.52 -8.54
CA ARG A 32 -10.47 -15.09 -8.89
C ARG A 32 -11.56 -14.29 -8.18
N LYS A 33 -12.77 -14.83 -8.07
CA LYS A 33 -13.87 -14.20 -7.34
C LYS A 33 -13.51 -13.98 -5.87
N TYR A 34 -12.96 -14.99 -5.19
CA TYR A 34 -12.52 -14.83 -3.81
C TYR A 34 -11.38 -13.83 -3.68
N TYR A 35 -10.42 -13.85 -4.62
CA TYR A 35 -9.33 -12.87 -4.63
C TYR A 35 -9.83 -11.43 -4.76
N MET A 36 -10.71 -11.16 -5.72
CA MET A 36 -11.28 -9.83 -5.93
C MET A 36 -12.09 -9.34 -4.71
N ALA A 37 -12.79 -10.25 -4.03
CA ALA A 37 -13.50 -9.93 -2.79
C ALA A 37 -12.54 -9.69 -1.61
N ALA A 38 -11.29 -10.16 -1.67
CA ALA A 38 -10.30 -9.92 -0.64
C ALA A 38 -9.55 -8.59 -0.85
N THR A 39 -9.43 -8.13 -2.10
CA THR A 39 -8.67 -6.93 -2.47
C THR A 39 -9.54 -5.74 -2.85
N ASP A 40 -10.86 -5.86 -2.77
CA ASP A 40 -11.81 -4.87 -3.29
C ASP A 40 -11.53 -4.48 -4.76
N GLY A 41 -11.09 -5.45 -5.55
CA GLY A 41 -10.75 -5.27 -6.96
C GLY A 41 -9.33 -4.75 -7.24
N LEU A 42 -8.54 -4.43 -6.21
CA LEU A 42 -7.13 -4.06 -6.37
C LEU A 42 -6.28 -5.24 -6.87
N PRO A 43 -5.14 -4.99 -7.54
CA PRO A 43 -4.27 -6.05 -8.04
C PRO A 43 -3.62 -6.86 -6.93
N TYR A 44 -3.41 -6.27 -5.74
CA TYR A 44 -2.96 -6.90 -4.50
C TYR A 44 -3.30 -6.00 -3.31
N PRO A 45 -3.14 -6.48 -2.05
CA PRO A 45 -3.27 -5.64 -0.86
C PRO A 45 -2.13 -4.63 -0.78
N VAL A 46 -2.42 -3.39 -1.17
CA VAL A 46 -1.46 -2.29 -1.11
C VAL A 46 -1.24 -1.84 0.35
N ASP A 47 -2.30 -1.90 1.15
CA ASP A 47 -2.31 -1.63 2.59
C ASP A 47 -2.35 -2.92 3.41
N LYS A 48 -2.24 -2.79 4.75
CA LYS A 48 -2.32 -3.93 5.66
C LYS A 48 -3.64 -4.68 5.47
N THR A 49 -3.56 -6.00 5.38
CA THR A 49 -4.73 -6.85 5.20
C THR A 49 -5.59 -6.86 6.45
N GLN A 50 -6.91 -6.74 6.27
CA GLN A 50 -7.85 -6.80 7.39
C GLN A 50 -8.12 -8.26 7.80
N PRO A 51 -8.43 -8.55 9.08
CA PRO A 51 -8.70 -9.90 9.56
C PRO A 51 -9.76 -10.67 8.75
N GLY A 52 -10.76 -9.97 8.20
CA GLY A 52 -11.81 -10.56 7.36
C GLY A 52 -11.35 -11.00 5.96
N GLN A 53 -10.21 -10.50 5.47
CA GLN A 53 -9.72 -10.80 4.11
C GLN A 53 -8.96 -12.14 4.04
N ALA A 54 -8.35 -12.56 5.15
CA ALA A 54 -7.51 -13.77 5.21
C ALA A 54 -8.24 -15.04 4.72
N GLY A 55 -9.52 -15.19 5.07
CA GLY A 55 -10.33 -16.34 4.63
C GLY A 55 -10.54 -16.38 3.11
N ASN A 56 -10.68 -15.22 2.47
CA ASN A 56 -10.84 -15.14 1.02
C ASN A 56 -9.51 -15.37 0.30
N PHE A 57 -8.38 -14.87 0.81
CA PHE A 57 -7.06 -15.20 0.28
C PHE A 57 -6.76 -16.69 0.38
N GLN A 58 -7.11 -17.33 1.49
CA GLN A 58 -6.94 -18.78 1.66
C GLN A 58 -7.72 -19.56 0.59
N LYS A 59 -9.00 -19.24 0.39
CA LYS A 59 -9.83 -19.88 -0.65
C LYS A 59 -9.27 -19.65 -2.06
N ALA A 60 -8.83 -18.43 -2.36
CA ALA A 60 -8.21 -18.11 -3.64
C ALA A 60 -6.94 -18.94 -3.86
N ALA A 61 -6.08 -19.07 -2.86
CA ALA A 61 -4.87 -19.87 -2.92
C ALA A 61 -5.16 -21.37 -3.12
N ASP A 62 -6.10 -21.94 -2.36
CA ASP A 62 -6.43 -23.37 -2.43
C ASP A 62 -7.02 -23.76 -3.79
N LEU A 63 -7.95 -22.95 -4.31
CA LEU A 63 -8.55 -23.18 -5.62
C LEU A 63 -7.53 -22.99 -6.74
N SER A 64 -6.66 -21.98 -6.63
CA SER A 64 -5.58 -21.76 -7.61
C SER A 64 -4.59 -22.92 -7.61
N LYS A 65 -4.18 -23.40 -6.43
CA LYS A 65 -3.34 -24.59 -6.29
C LYS A 65 -4.01 -25.83 -6.91
N LYS A 66 -5.31 -26.00 -6.71
CA LYS A 66 -6.08 -27.08 -7.34
C LYS A 66 -5.97 -27.02 -8.87
N VAL A 67 -6.09 -25.84 -9.46
CA VAL A 67 -5.91 -25.66 -10.91
C VAL A 67 -4.50 -26.05 -11.37
N VAL A 68 -3.47 -25.60 -10.65
CA VAL A 68 -2.07 -25.90 -10.98
C VAL A 68 -1.77 -27.41 -10.87
N VAL A 69 -2.32 -28.10 -9.88
CA VAL A 69 -2.02 -29.52 -9.61
C VAL A 69 -2.86 -30.45 -10.48
N GLU A 70 -4.17 -30.26 -10.52
CA GLU A 70 -5.10 -31.18 -11.21
C GLU A 70 -5.23 -30.85 -12.70
N TYR A 71 -5.01 -29.59 -13.09
CA TYR A 71 -5.22 -29.09 -14.44
C TYR A 71 -3.99 -28.36 -15.00
N SER A 72 -2.80 -28.91 -14.74
CA SER A 72 -1.48 -28.32 -15.09
C SER A 72 -1.26 -28.01 -16.57
N LYS A 73 -2.00 -28.66 -17.48
CA LYS A 73 -1.96 -28.42 -18.93
C LYS A 73 -3.06 -27.46 -19.43
N SER A 74 -3.90 -26.95 -18.52
CA SER A 74 -4.96 -26.02 -18.88
C SER A 74 -4.39 -24.66 -19.29
N LYS A 75 -5.16 -23.92 -20.09
CA LYS A 75 -4.81 -22.55 -20.48
C LYS A 75 -4.76 -21.54 -19.32
N TRP A 76 -5.14 -21.96 -18.11
CA TRP A 76 -5.16 -21.13 -16.90
C TRP A 76 -4.08 -21.56 -15.90
N ALA A 77 -3.16 -22.46 -16.27
CA ALA A 77 -2.18 -22.98 -15.35
C ALA A 77 -1.23 -21.89 -14.85
N ASP A 78 -0.78 -20.99 -15.73
CA ASP A 78 0.05 -19.83 -15.41
C ASP A 78 -0.75 -18.74 -14.68
N ASP A 79 -1.95 -18.42 -15.16
CA ASP A 79 -2.92 -17.55 -14.48
C ASP A 79 -3.16 -17.97 -13.03
N ALA A 80 -3.49 -19.25 -12.80
CA ALA A 80 -3.74 -19.78 -11.47
C ALA A 80 -2.47 -19.80 -10.61
N TYR A 81 -1.32 -20.11 -11.20
CA TYR A 81 -0.06 -20.07 -10.47
C TYR A 81 0.25 -18.65 -9.98
N LEU A 82 0.05 -17.64 -10.84
CA LEU A 82 0.22 -16.25 -10.47
C LEU A 82 -0.81 -15.78 -9.44
N LEU A 83 -2.09 -16.17 -9.61
CA LEU A 83 -3.15 -15.87 -8.65
C LEU A 83 -2.88 -16.49 -7.27
N TRP A 84 -2.28 -17.68 -7.23
CA TRP A 84 -1.83 -18.30 -5.99
C TRP A 84 -0.73 -17.47 -5.32
N ALA A 85 0.31 -17.07 -6.06
CA ALA A 85 1.36 -16.20 -5.53
C ALA A 85 0.82 -14.86 -5.01
N ARG A 86 -0.10 -14.24 -5.75
CA ARG A 86 -0.80 -13.02 -5.34
C ARG A 86 -1.64 -13.19 -4.07
N ALA A 87 -2.28 -14.36 -3.91
CA ALA A 87 -3.02 -14.67 -2.69
C ALA A 87 -2.09 -14.86 -1.49
N LEU A 88 -0.87 -15.39 -1.69
CA LEU A 88 0.14 -15.49 -0.64
C LEU A 88 0.67 -14.13 -0.18
N LEU A 89 0.78 -13.13 -1.07
CA LEU A 89 1.05 -11.74 -0.68
C LEU A 89 -0.01 -11.21 0.30
N GLY A 90 -1.28 -11.51 0.04
CA GLY A 90 -2.39 -11.14 0.95
C GLY A 90 -2.50 -12.00 2.21
N LYS A 91 -1.76 -13.10 2.29
CA LYS A 91 -1.60 -13.87 3.52
C LYS A 91 -0.34 -13.48 4.31
N GLU A 92 0.38 -12.46 3.85
CA GLU A 92 1.66 -12.04 4.41
C GLU A 92 2.69 -13.18 4.45
N ASP A 93 2.71 -14.04 3.41
CA ASP A 93 3.71 -15.09 3.22
C ASP A 93 4.66 -14.74 2.04
N PRO A 94 5.53 -13.73 2.22
CA PRO A 94 6.34 -13.23 1.12
C PRO A 94 7.48 -14.19 0.75
N LEU A 95 7.97 -15.02 1.67
CA LEU A 95 9.08 -15.95 1.39
C LEU A 95 8.65 -17.06 0.46
N GLN A 96 7.48 -17.69 0.70
CA GLN A 96 6.94 -18.67 -0.23
C GLN A 96 6.61 -18.02 -1.58
N THR A 97 6.07 -16.80 -1.55
CA THR A 97 5.77 -16.04 -2.77
C THR A 97 7.02 -15.80 -3.63
N ILE A 98 8.15 -15.40 -3.04
CA ILE A 98 9.42 -15.20 -3.75
C ILE A 98 9.84 -16.49 -4.46
N ILE A 99 9.85 -17.62 -3.74
CA ILE A 99 10.24 -18.92 -4.30
C ILE A 99 9.36 -19.27 -5.51
N MET A 100 8.05 -19.09 -5.37
CA MET A 100 7.11 -19.37 -6.45
C MET A 100 7.35 -18.48 -7.67
N LEU A 101 7.52 -17.16 -7.47
CA LEU A 101 7.66 -16.22 -8.59
C LEU A 101 9.03 -16.33 -9.28
N GLN A 102 10.08 -16.69 -8.55
CA GLN A 102 11.38 -17.05 -9.16
C GLN A 102 11.27 -18.30 -10.04
N ASP A 103 10.38 -19.24 -9.70
CA ASP A 103 10.13 -20.45 -10.50
C ASP A 103 9.20 -20.19 -11.70
N PHE A 104 8.53 -19.04 -11.76
CA PHE A 104 7.51 -18.74 -12.75
C PHE A 104 8.05 -18.79 -14.18
N GLU A 105 9.18 -18.14 -14.43
CA GLU A 105 9.78 -18.09 -15.78
C GLU A 105 10.21 -19.48 -16.26
N ARG A 106 10.72 -20.32 -15.35
CA ARG A 106 11.11 -21.70 -15.67
C ARG A 106 9.90 -22.57 -15.97
N ARG A 107 8.81 -22.42 -15.21
CA ARG A 107 7.56 -23.18 -15.38
C ARG A 107 6.76 -22.74 -16.59
N PHE A 108 6.72 -21.44 -16.86
CA PHE A 108 5.87 -20.82 -17.87
C PHE A 108 6.68 -19.90 -18.80
N PRO A 109 7.71 -20.41 -19.49
CA PRO A 109 8.64 -19.60 -20.28
C PRO A 109 7.97 -18.88 -21.45
N ALA A 110 6.79 -19.34 -21.89
CA ALA A 110 6.03 -18.71 -22.98
C ALA A 110 4.88 -17.80 -22.50
N SER A 111 4.64 -17.69 -21.18
CA SER A 111 3.49 -16.94 -20.64
C SER A 111 3.60 -15.44 -20.93
N ALA A 112 2.47 -14.82 -21.23
CA ALA A 112 2.37 -13.37 -21.32
C ALA A 112 2.48 -12.68 -19.95
N LEU A 113 2.31 -13.44 -18.86
CA LEU A 113 2.31 -12.96 -17.48
C LEU A 113 3.72 -12.82 -16.88
N ARG A 114 4.80 -13.08 -17.64
CA ARG A 114 6.17 -13.02 -17.11
C ARG A 114 6.49 -11.66 -16.49
N ASN A 115 6.18 -10.56 -17.19
CA ASN A 115 6.42 -9.22 -16.66
C ASN A 115 5.57 -8.95 -15.39
N GLU A 116 4.30 -9.36 -15.38
CA GLU A 116 3.44 -9.22 -14.20
C GLU A 116 3.98 -10.05 -13.02
N SER A 117 4.51 -11.25 -13.27
CA SER A 117 5.21 -12.06 -12.26
C SER A 117 6.44 -11.36 -11.71
N THR A 118 7.24 -10.71 -12.56
CA THR A 118 8.40 -9.89 -12.14
C THR A 118 7.95 -8.76 -11.21
N PHE A 119 6.85 -8.06 -11.52
CA PHE A 119 6.30 -7.03 -10.62
C PHE A 119 6.00 -7.60 -9.23
N TYR A 120 5.23 -8.68 -9.14
CA TYR A 120 4.88 -9.27 -7.84
C TYR A 120 6.09 -9.85 -7.10
N LEU A 121 7.15 -10.23 -7.80
CA LEU A 121 8.41 -10.65 -7.16
C LEU A 121 9.02 -9.49 -6.38
N GLY A 122 9.01 -8.29 -6.97
CA GLY A 122 9.43 -7.06 -6.29
C GLY A 122 8.57 -6.74 -5.06
N VAL A 123 7.24 -6.87 -5.19
CA VAL A 123 6.32 -6.70 -4.05
C VAL A 123 6.63 -7.68 -2.92
N ALA A 124 6.82 -8.96 -3.26
CA ALA A 124 7.13 -10.02 -2.30
C ALA A 124 8.47 -9.76 -1.59
N MET A 125 9.51 -9.35 -2.34
CA MET A 125 10.80 -8.98 -1.76
C MET A 125 10.68 -7.78 -0.81
N ARG A 126 9.89 -6.75 -1.16
CA ARG A 126 9.65 -5.62 -0.26
C ARG A 126 8.91 -6.06 1.02
N GLN A 127 7.87 -6.89 0.91
CA GLN A 127 7.16 -7.43 2.07
C GLN A 127 8.08 -8.28 2.96
N ALA A 128 9.01 -9.04 2.36
CA ALA A 128 10.06 -9.78 3.07
C ALA A 128 11.17 -8.88 3.65
N ARG A 129 11.04 -7.55 3.57
CA ARG A 129 12.03 -6.55 4.00
C ARG A 129 13.37 -6.61 3.25
N LYS A 130 13.40 -7.28 2.10
CA LYS A 130 14.56 -7.33 1.20
C LYS A 130 14.57 -6.12 0.28
N TYR A 131 14.62 -4.92 0.86
CA TYR A 131 14.34 -3.67 0.15
C TYR A 131 15.28 -3.42 -1.03
N ARG A 132 16.59 -3.67 -0.85
CA ARG A 132 17.59 -3.51 -1.91
C ARG A 132 17.35 -4.49 -3.06
N GLU A 133 17.07 -5.76 -2.74
CA GLU A 133 16.77 -6.80 -3.74
C GLU A 133 15.46 -6.49 -4.48
N ALA A 134 14.45 -5.95 -3.80
CA ALA A 134 13.15 -5.61 -4.38
C ALA A 134 13.23 -4.57 -5.51
N LEU A 135 14.22 -3.68 -5.49
CA LEU A 135 14.41 -2.68 -6.54
C LEU A 135 14.70 -3.32 -7.91
N VAL A 136 15.40 -4.46 -7.94
CA VAL A 136 15.80 -5.13 -9.18
C VAL A 136 14.59 -5.54 -10.04
N PRO A 137 13.66 -6.40 -9.57
CA PRO A 137 12.48 -6.77 -10.35
C PRO A 137 11.50 -5.60 -10.56
N LEU A 138 11.43 -4.62 -9.66
CA LEU A 138 10.58 -3.44 -9.86
C LEU A 138 11.10 -2.57 -11.02
N ASP A 139 12.41 -2.29 -11.05
CA ASP A 139 13.05 -1.52 -12.11
C ASP A 139 12.99 -2.27 -13.45
N GLU A 140 13.20 -3.59 -13.42
CA GLU A 140 13.05 -4.44 -14.59
C GLU A 140 11.62 -4.38 -15.17
N PHE A 141 10.60 -4.49 -14.31
CA PHE A 141 9.20 -4.39 -14.74
C PHE A 141 8.88 -3.02 -15.35
N ILE A 142 9.33 -1.93 -14.71
CA ILE A 142 9.15 -0.57 -15.21
C ILE A 142 9.79 -0.40 -16.60
N ALA A 143 10.99 -0.96 -16.81
CA ALA A 143 11.70 -0.87 -18.07
C ALA A 143 11.08 -1.74 -19.18
N LYS A 144 10.66 -2.98 -18.86
CA LYS A 144 10.17 -3.95 -19.85
C LYS A 144 8.68 -3.81 -20.17
N ALA A 145 7.88 -3.24 -19.27
CA ALA A 145 6.43 -3.14 -19.42
C ALA A 145 5.88 -1.72 -19.11
N PRO A 146 6.45 -0.63 -19.68
CA PRO A 146 6.16 0.75 -19.28
C PRO A 146 4.71 1.22 -19.52
N ARG A 147 3.91 0.44 -20.25
CA ARG A 147 2.48 0.71 -20.53
C ARG A 147 1.53 -0.20 -19.75
N HIS A 148 2.04 -1.03 -18.85
CA HIS A 148 1.23 -1.94 -18.07
C HIS A 148 0.48 -1.20 -16.96
N ASP A 149 -0.74 -1.64 -16.64
CA ASP A 149 -1.59 -1.05 -15.60
C ASP A 149 -0.97 -1.10 -14.18
N LEU A 150 0.10 -1.88 -13.97
CA LEU A 150 0.77 -2.03 -12.68
C LEU A 150 1.93 -1.05 -12.52
N ILE A 151 2.26 -0.23 -13.52
CA ILE A 151 3.33 0.76 -13.43
C ILE A 151 3.16 1.75 -12.27
N PRO A 152 1.97 2.35 -12.00
CA PRO A 152 1.82 3.20 -10.82
C PRO A 152 2.08 2.44 -9.51
N TYR A 153 1.69 1.16 -9.43
CA TYR A 153 1.99 0.30 -8.28
C TYR A 153 3.49 0.02 -8.16
N ALA A 154 4.19 -0.23 -9.26
CA ALA A 154 5.64 -0.47 -9.26
C ALA A 154 6.42 0.76 -8.77
N HIS A 155 6.04 1.96 -9.21
CA HIS A 155 6.63 3.20 -8.70
C HIS A 155 6.36 3.41 -7.21
N LEU A 156 5.16 3.10 -6.74
CA LEU A 156 4.82 3.19 -5.32
C LEU A 156 5.65 2.21 -4.47
N GLU A 157 5.71 0.94 -4.86
CA GLU A 157 6.46 -0.10 -4.15
C GLU A 157 7.97 0.19 -4.15
N ARG A 158 8.48 0.74 -5.26
CA ARG A 158 9.86 1.23 -5.35
C ARG A 158 10.09 2.39 -4.38
N ALA A 159 9.18 3.36 -4.31
CA ALA A 159 9.27 4.46 -3.36
C ALA A 159 9.27 3.97 -1.90
N ARG A 160 8.41 3.00 -1.55
CA ARG A 160 8.39 2.36 -0.23
C ARG A 160 9.70 1.65 0.10
N ALA A 161 10.28 0.93 -0.85
CA ALA A 161 11.57 0.27 -0.67
C ALA A 161 12.70 1.29 -0.45
N LEU A 162 12.71 2.39 -1.22
CA LEU A 162 13.72 3.46 -1.09
C LEU A 162 13.62 4.21 0.23
N MET A 163 12.40 4.47 0.75
CA MET A 163 12.22 5.01 2.09
C MET A 163 12.82 4.10 3.15
N ALA A 164 12.57 2.80 3.05
CA ALA A 164 13.11 1.81 4.00
C ALA A 164 14.65 1.67 3.91
N LEU A 165 15.24 2.02 2.77
CA LEU A 165 16.69 2.09 2.56
C LEU A 165 17.30 3.42 3.01
N GLN A 166 16.50 4.34 3.55
CA GLN A 166 16.92 5.70 3.90
C GLN A 166 17.48 6.48 2.70
N GLU A 167 16.87 6.30 1.53
CA GLU A 167 17.16 7.05 0.30
C GLU A 167 16.01 8.01 -0.04
N PRO A 168 15.78 9.05 0.80
CA PRO A 168 14.55 9.84 0.79
C PRO A 168 14.35 10.63 -0.52
N GLY A 169 15.42 11.16 -1.12
CA GLY A 169 15.33 11.85 -2.41
C GLY A 169 14.92 10.93 -3.56
N ALA A 170 15.45 9.71 -3.60
CA ALA A 170 15.08 8.72 -4.61
C ALA A 170 13.63 8.22 -4.40
N ALA A 171 13.22 8.06 -3.14
CA ALA A 171 11.85 7.71 -2.79
C ALA A 171 10.85 8.79 -3.24
N ALA A 172 11.14 10.06 -2.95
CA ALA A 172 10.32 11.19 -3.38
C ALA A 172 10.20 11.27 -4.91
N ALA A 173 11.30 11.02 -5.64
CA ALA A 173 11.28 10.97 -7.10
C ALA A 173 10.42 9.81 -7.64
N ALA A 174 10.51 8.62 -7.03
CA ALA A 174 9.72 7.46 -7.41
C ALA A 174 8.23 7.67 -7.15
N ALA A 175 7.87 8.21 -5.99
CA ALA A 175 6.49 8.56 -5.66
C ALA A 175 5.94 9.68 -6.57
N GLY A 176 6.78 10.65 -6.92
CA GLY A 176 6.45 11.68 -7.90
C GLY A 176 6.00 11.13 -9.26
N GLN A 177 6.57 9.99 -9.71
CA GLN A 177 6.11 9.35 -10.96
C GLN A 177 4.64 8.94 -10.90
N VAL A 178 4.13 8.53 -9.73
CA VAL A 178 2.71 8.18 -9.57
C VAL A 178 1.85 9.44 -9.68
N ILE A 179 2.22 10.50 -8.96
CA ILE A 179 1.45 11.75 -8.87
C ILE A 179 1.42 12.46 -10.23
N ASP A 180 2.57 12.55 -10.89
CA ASP A 180 2.72 13.40 -12.08
C ASP A 180 2.20 12.71 -13.36
N ARG A 181 2.30 11.37 -13.44
CA ARG A 181 1.88 10.61 -14.64
C ARG A 181 0.55 9.88 -14.49
N TYR A 182 0.12 9.61 -13.25
CA TYR A 182 -1.11 8.87 -12.96
C TYR A 182 -1.99 9.63 -11.94
N PRO A 183 -2.35 10.89 -12.21
CA PRO A 183 -3.07 11.74 -11.25
C PRO A 183 -4.47 11.24 -10.89
N ASN A 184 -5.04 10.32 -11.67
CA ASN A 184 -6.34 9.69 -11.37
C ASN A 184 -6.20 8.30 -10.71
N SER A 185 -4.98 7.90 -10.35
CA SER A 185 -4.74 6.62 -9.68
C SER A 185 -5.24 6.68 -8.23
N VAL A 186 -5.78 5.56 -7.75
CA VAL A 186 -6.11 5.35 -6.33
C VAL A 186 -4.89 5.42 -5.40
N LEU A 187 -3.68 5.47 -5.96
CA LEU A 187 -2.42 5.50 -5.23
C LEU A 187 -1.88 6.92 -4.99
N VAL A 188 -2.54 7.96 -5.51
CA VAL A 188 -2.02 9.34 -5.44
C VAL A 188 -1.78 9.78 -4.00
N ASP A 189 -2.70 9.52 -3.07
CA ASP A 189 -2.54 9.92 -1.67
C ASP A 189 -1.38 9.18 -1.00
N GLN A 190 -1.24 7.88 -1.28
CA GLN A 190 -0.13 7.08 -0.74
C GLN A 190 1.21 7.54 -1.28
N ALA A 191 1.28 7.86 -2.58
CA ALA A 191 2.46 8.41 -3.20
C ALA A 191 2.78 9.81 -2.64
N ARG A 192 1.76 10.65 -2.45
CA ARG A 192 1.91 11.99 -1.89
C ARG A 192 2.46 11.95 -0.48
N ALA A 193 1.96 11.03 0.37
CA ALA A 193 2.51 10.82 1.70
C ALA A 193 4.00 10.42 1.65
N ILE A 194 4.37 9.44 0.82
CA ILE A 194 5.78 9.02 0.67
C ILE A 194 6.64 10.17 0.12
N ARG A 195 6.13 10.94 -0.84
CA ARG A 195 6.86 12.07 -1.42
C ARG A 195 7.08 13.16 -0.38
N ALA A 196 6.05 13.50 0.40
CA ALA A 196 6.15 14.50 1.47
C ALA A 196 7.20 14.09 2.51
N GLU A 197 7.14 12.85 2.99
CA GLU A 197 8.12 12.28 3.93
C GLU A 197 9.54 12.29 3.36
N GLY A 198 9.70 11.85 2.11
CA GLY A 198 11.00 11.85 1.42
C GLY A 198 11.54 13.25 1.17
N LEU A 199 10.70 14.23 0.88
CA LEU A 199 11.10 15.62 0.69
C LEU A 199 11.52 16.26 2.02
N LEU A 200 10.75 16.04 3.09
CA LEU A 200 11.08 16.55 4.41
C LEU A 200 12.41 15.97 4.91
N ALA A 201 12.59 14.65 4.83
CA ALA A 201 13.85 13.99 5.17
C ALA A 201 15.01 14.39 4.22
N GLY A 202 14.70 14.77 2.98
CA GLY A 202 15.66 15.27 2.00
C GLY A 202 16.01 16.75 2.12
N GLY A 203 15.42 17.49 3.08
CA GLY A 203 15.69 18.91 3.30
C GLY A 203 14.91 19.87 2.40
N ASP A 204 13.78 19.44 1.83
CA ASP A 204 12.85 20.26 1.04
C ASP A 204 11.49 20.37 1.74
N PRO A 205 11.43 21.04 2.92
CA PRO A 205 10.21 21.15 3.71
C PRO A 205 9.11 21.94 3.00
N ALA A 206 9.45 22.85 2.08
CA ALA A 206 8.46 23.65 1.36
C ALA A 206 7.60 22.79 0.43
N ARG A 207 8.23 21.90 -0.36
CA ARG A 207 7.49 20.98 -1.22
C ARG A 207 6.81 19.87 -0.42
N ALA A 208 7.42 19.42 0.68
CA ALA A 208 6.78 18.48 1.60
C ALA A 208 5.48 19.04 2.18
N ARG A 209 5.49 20.30 2.63
CA ARG A 209 4.31 20.99 3.16
C ARG A 209 3.17 21.05 2.15
N ALA A 210 3.47 21.39 0.89
CA ALA A 210 2.45 21.42 -0.17
C ALA A 210 1.77 20.06 -0.38
N ASP A 211 2.50 18.96 -0.22
CA ASP A 211 1.94 17.62 -0.28
C ASP A 211 1.08 17.29 0.95
N PHE A 212 1.51 17.64 2.17
CA PHE A 212 0.69 17.47 3.36
C PHE A 212 -0.59 18.31 3.35
N GLN A 213 -0.55 19.51 2.79
CA GLN A 213 -1.74 20.37 2.59
C GLN A 213 -2.78 19.70 1.70
N ALA A 214 -2.34 19.14 0.57
CA ALA A 214 -3.24 18.42 -0.32
C ALA A 214 -3.83 17.18 0.36
N LEU A 215 -3.03 16.43 1.14
CA LEU A 215 -3.54 15.30 1.94
C LEU A 215 -4.58 15.75 2.99
N GLY A 216 -4.33 16.87 3.67
CA GLY A 216 -5.25 17.44 4.65
C GLY A 216 -6.56 17.93 4.03
N ALA A 217 -6.51 18.46 2.81
CA ALA A 217 -7.70 18.87 2.05
C ALA A 217 -8.58 17.68 1.63
N ASP A 218 -7.95 16.56 1.25
CA ASP A 218 -8.63 15.34 0.83
C ASP A 218 -8.97 14.39 2.00
N ALA A 219 -8.59 14.75 3.22
CA ALA A 219 -8.78 13.94 4.42
C ALA A 219 -10.28 13.70 4.72
N ARG A 220 -10.61 12.43 4.98
CA ARG A 220 -11.99 11.99 5.22
C ARG A 220 -12.45 12.17 6.67
N THR A 221 -11.50 12.26 7.58
CA THR A 221 -11.75 12.38 9.01
C THR A 221 -11.01 13.60 9.56
N ASP A 222 -11.57 14.20 10.61
CA ASP A 222 -10.91 15.31 11.30
C ASP A 222 -9.59 14.87 11.96
N ASP A 223 -9.50 13.59 12.35
CA ASP A 223 -8.28 13.00 12.91
C ASP A 223 -7.17 12.94 11.84
N ASP A 224 -7.47 12.45 10.62
CA ASP A 224 -6.51 12.44 9.52
C ASP A 224 -6.08 13.86 9.13
N ARG A 225 -7.05 14.79 9.04
CA ARG A 225 -6.76 16.21 8.75
C ARG A 225 -5.82 16.80 9.80
N PHE A 226 -6.07 16.50 11.07
CA PHE A 226 -5.24 16.96 12.17
C PHE A 226 -3.81 16.39 12.11
N GLU A 227 -3.66 15.10 11.79
CA GLU A 227 -2.32 14.51 11.61
C GLU A 227 -1.55 15.20 10.49
N PHE A 228 -2.19 15.47 9.33
CA PHE A 228 -1.54 16.19 8.24
C PHE A 228 -1.19 17.65 8.61
N LEU A 229 -2.04 18.33 9.37
CA LEU A 229 -1.74 19.67 9.90
C LEU A 229 -0.48 19.65 10.79
N LEU A 230 -0.31 18.63 11.62
CA LEU A 230 0.90 18.50 12.43
C LEU A 230 2.13 18.20 11.59
N ARG A 231 1.99 17.47 10.48
CA ARG A 231 3.08 17.28 9.50
C ARG A 231 3.43 18.57 8.76
N GLU A 232 2.45 19.45 8.51
CA GLU A 232 2.74 20.80 7.99
C GLU A 232 3.53 21.63 9.01
N ALA A 233 3.20 21.54 10.30
CA ALA A 233 3.96 22.20 11.36
C ALA A 233 5.41 21.67 11.41
N ASP A 234 5.62 20.35 11.28
CA ASP A 234 6.98 19.79 11.18
C ASP A 234 7.77 20.35 9.99
N CYS A 235 7.10 20.60 8.85
CA CYS A 235 7.75 21.22 7.70
C CYS A 235 8.16 22.67 8.00
N LEU A 236 7.30 23.42 8.68
CA LEU A 236 7.59 24.82 9.07
C LEU A 236 8.72 24.90 10.10
N GLU A 237 8.71 24.02 11.11
CA GLU A 237 9.77 23.91 12.10
C GLU A 237 11.10 23.56 11.43
N SER A 238 11.11 22.58 10.51
CA SER A 238 12.28 22.18 9.71
C SER A 238 12.82 23.33 8.85
N ALA A 239 11.93 24.16 8.30
CA ALA A 239 12.29 25.36 7.56
C ALA A 239 12.71 26.54 8.47
N ARG A 240 12.56 26.41 9.79
CA ARG A 240 12.71 27.47 10.81
C ARG A 240 11.77 28.66 10.58
N ASP A 241 10.63 28.43 9.93
CA ASP A 241 9.57 29.42 9.75
C ASP A 241 8.56 29.32 10.91
N TYR A 242 9.06 29.66 12.11
CA TYR A 242 8.28 29.62 13.34
C TYR A 242 7.10 30.61 13.33
N GLY A 243 7.18 31.67 12.51
CA GLY A 243 6.09 32.64 12.37
C GLY A 243 4.87 32.00 11.71
N SER A 244 5.06 31.34 10.57
CA SER A 244 4.01 30.58 9.91
C SER A 244 3.56 29.37 10.74
N GLU A 245 4.48 28.71 11.45
CA GLU A 245 4.16 27.58 12.33
C GLU A 245 3.19 27.99 13.44
N LEU A 246 3.53 29.06 14.17
CA LEU A 246 2.68 29.59 15.23
C LEU A 246 1.33 30.07 14.68
N ALA A 247 1.30 30.68 13.50
CA ALA A 247 0.03 31.08 12.89
C ALA A 247 -0.87 29.87 12.60
N LEU A 248 -0.31 28.80 12.03
CA LEU A 248 -1.04 27.56 11.74
C LEU A 248 -1.56 26.89 13.01
N LEU A 249 -0.71 26.74 14.04
CA LEU A 249 -1.08 26.07 15.27
C LEU A 249 -2.09 26.88 16.10
N ASN A 250 -1.97 28.21 16.14
CA ASN A 250 -2.91 29.07 16.85
C ASN A 250 -4.29 29.10 16.18
N ASP A 251 -4.35 29.05 14.86
CA ASP A 251 -5.62 28.89 14.14
C ASP A 251 -6.28 27.54 14.50
N ALA A 252 -5.49 26.45 14.47
CA ALA A 252 -5.98 25.12 14.79
C ALA A 252 -6.51 25.00 16.24
N ILE A 253 -5.80 25.57 17.23
CA ILE A 253 -6.19 25.45 18.64
C ILE A 253 -7.42 26.31 18.97
N ALA A 254 -7.64 27.42 18.27
CA ALA A 254 -8.82 28.27 18.43
C ALA A 254 -10.14 27.52 18.10
N HIS A 255 -10.05 26.43 17.34
CA HIS A 255 -11.18 25.56 17.01
C HIS A 255 -11.32 24.35 17.94
N GLN A 256 -10.43 24.17 18.92
CA GLN A 256 -10.51 23.09 19.91
C GLN A 256 -11.14 23.58 21.22
N VAL A 257 -11.71 22.64 21.99
CA VAL A 257 -12.25 22.93 23.33
C VAL A 257 -11.18 22.62 24.36
N ALA A 258 -10.78 23.63 25.12
CA ALA A 258 -9.84 23.47 26.22
C ALA A 258 -10.39 22.48 27.27
N PRO A 259 -9.56 21.55 27.79
CA PRO A 259 -9.97 20.70 28.88
C PRO A 259 -10.29 21.54 30.14
N PRO A 260 -11.23 21.10 30.98
CA PRO A 260 -11.55 21.83 32.20
C PRO A 260 -10.32 21.93 33.12
N PRO A 261 -10.13 23.06 33.81
CA PRO A 261 -8.98 23.25 34.69
C PRO A 261 -8.98 22.24 35.83
N VAL A 262 -7.80 21.71 36.17
CA VAL A 262 -7.62 20.82 37.32
C VAL A 262 -7.63 21.66 38.60
N LEU A 263 -8.71 21.55 39.38
CA LEU A 263 -8.82 22.27 40.66
C LEU A 263 -7.93 21.62 41.74
N PRO A 264 -7.39 22.41 42.70
CA PRO A 264 -6.58 21.89 43.79
C PRO A 264 -7.30 20.78 44.56
N GLY A 265 -6.67 19.61 44.68
CA GLY A 265 -7.22 18.47 45.40
C GLY A 265 -8.19 17.59 44.61
N GLN A 266 -8.48 17.90 43.33
CA GLN A 266 -9.21 16.99 42.45
C GLN A 266 -8.25 16.07 41.68
N PRO A 267 -8.59 14.78 41.54
CA PRO A 267 -7.84 13.89 40.66
C PRO A 267 -7.93 14.41 39.22
N MET A 268 -6.81 14.33 38.50
CA MET A 268 -6.75 14.69 37.09
C MET A 268 -7.74 13.81 36.31
N VAL A 269 -8.82 14.41 35.80
CA VAL A 269 -9.74 13.71 34.92
C VAL A 269 -9.16 13.79 33.52
N ILE A 270 -8.49 12.73 33.08
CA ILE A 270 -8.11 12.58 31.67
C ILE A 270 -9.41 12.45 30.89
N THR A 271 -9.85 13.54 30.26
CA THR A 271 -10.96 13.52 29.33
C THR A 271 -10.50 12.74 28.09
N ALA A 272 -10.77 11.44 28.09
CA ALA A 272 -10.46 10.57 26.97
C ALA A 272 -11.42 10.90 25.82
N GLY A 273 -10.98 11.75 24.89
CA GLY A 273 -11.68 12.11 23.66
C GLY A 273 -10.72 12.78 22.68
N SER A 274 -10.94 12.59 21.38
CA SER A 274 -10.02 13.08 20.34
C SER A 274 -9.79 14.59 20.41
N GLY A 275 -10.80 15.38 20.85
CA GLY A 275 -10.66 16.83 21.03
C GLY A 275 -9.67 17.25 22.14
N ALA A 276 -9.70 16.60 23.30
CA ALA A 276 -8.80 16.93 24.41
C ALA A 276 -7.35 16.50 24.11
N ASP A 277 -7.17 15.38 23.40
CA ASP A 277 -5.86 14.93 22.90
C ASP A 277 -5.27 15.93 21.89
N ARG A 278 -6.08 16.39 20.93
CA ARG A 278 -5.67 17.42 19.96
C ARG A 278 -5.26 18.72 20.63
N TYR A 279 -6.05 19.20 21.59
CA TYR A 279 -5.77 20.43 22.31
C TYR A 279 -4.39 20.36 23.01
N GLY A 280 -4.13 19.30 23.77
CA GLY A 280 -2.84 19.13 24.46
C GLY A 280 -1.65 19.00 23.50
N ARG A 281 -1.82 18.30 22.37
CA ARG A 281 -0.78 18.21 21.33
C ARG A 281 -0.47 19.56 20.69
N LEU A 282 -1.48 20.39 20.45
CA LEU A 282 -1.30 21.75 19.91
C LEU A 282 -0.58 22.66 20.90
N GLU A 283 -0.96 22.66 22.19
CA GLU A 283 -0.27 23.47 23.20
C GLU A 283 1.22 23.14 23.30
N LEU A 284 1.56 21.85 23.35
CA LEU A 284 2.96 21.41 23.40
C LEU A 284 3.76 21.89 22.19
N ARG A 285 3.15 21.84 20.99
CA ARG A 285 3.78 22.29 19.75
C ARG A 285 3.94 23.81 19.71
N ILE A 286 2.92 24.56 20.12
CA ILE A 286 2.97 26.02 20.23
C ILE A 286 4.09 26.45 21.19
N GLY A 287 4.15 25.84 22.38
CA GLY A 287 5.22 26.11 23.35
C GLY A 287 6.61 25.81 22.79
N THR A 288 6.76 24.69 22.08
CA THR A 288 8.02 24.33 21.40
C THR A 288 8.42 25.35 20.34
N ALA A 289 7.50 25.78 19.47
CA ALA A 289 7.76 26.79 18.45
C ALA A 289 8.10 28.17 19.06
N LYS A 290 7.47 28.56 20.16
CA LYS A 290 7.83 29.78 20.92
C LYS A 290 9.25 29.72 21.48
N LEU A 291 9.65 28.58 22.07
CA LEU A 291 11.01 28.38 22.56
C LEU A 291 12.04 28.42 21.43
N LEU A 292 11.78 27.73 20.32
CA LEU A 292 12.68 27.68 19.16
C LEU A 292 12.81 29.05 18.46
N SER A 293 11.76 29.89 18.51
CA SER A 293 11.81 31.26 17.99
C SER A 293 12.45 32.28 18.93
N GLY A 294 12.92 31.86 20.11
CA GLY A 294 13.55 32.73 21.11
C GLY A 294 12.57 33.56 21.94
N LYS A 295 11.26 33.26 21.87
CA LYS A 295 10.20 33.94 22.63
C LYS A 295 9.99 33.27 23.99
N ASN A 296 11.06 33.18 24.77
CA ASN A 296 11.07 32.40 26.02
C ASN A 296 10.06 32.91 27.05
N ASP A 297 9.85 34.23 27.12
CA ASP A 297 8.89 34.84 28.06
C ASP A 297 7.43 34.51 27.68
N GLU A 298 7.12 34.43 26.38
CA GLU A 298 5.79 34.03 25.88
C GLU A 298 5.56 32.51 26.01
N ALA A 299 6.63 31.70 25.99
CA ALA A 299 6.55 30.25 26.17
C ALA A 299 6.27 29.88 27.63
N LEU A 300 6.89 30.59 28.58
CA LEU A 300 6.70 30.36 30.02
C LEU A 300 5.35 30.87 30.53
N ALA A 301 4.70 31.80 29.83
CA ALA A 301 3.39 32.32 30.21
C ALA A 301 2.23 31.35 29.92
N ASP A 302 2.46 30.34 29.07
CA ASP A 302 1.46 29.33 28.69
C ASP A 302 1.47 28.08 29.61
N PHE A 303 2.42 27.99 30.56
CA PHE A 303 2.56 26.89 31.53
C PHE A 303 2.38 27.38 32.98
#